data_AF-A0A067R9V4-F1
#
_entry.id   AF-A0A067R9V4-F1
#
_cell.length_a   1.000
_cell.length_b   1.000
_cell.length_c   1.000
_cell.angle_alpha   90.00
_cell.angle_beta   90.00
_cell.angle_gamma   90.00
#
_symmetry.space_group_name_H-M   'P 1'
#
loop_
_entity.id
_entity.type
_entity.pdbx_description
1 polymer ?
#
loop_
_entity_poly.entity_id
_entity_poly.type
_entity_poly.pdbx_seq_one_letter_code
_entity_poly.pdbx_strand_id
1 'polypeptide(L)' 'LQVFENRVLRRIFGPRTEDDGTWRKLHNDELKNLYSSLSIARVIKSRRMRCAGHVARM' A
#
# COMPACT_ATOMS: atom_id res chain seq x y z
N LEU A 1 11.31 -2.04 3.01
CA LEU A 1 10.24 -1.84 1.98
C LEU A 1 8.87 -1.62 2.62
N GLN A 2 8.38 -2.52 3.49
CA GLN A 2 7.05 -2.39 4.12
C GLN A 2 6.81 -1.08 4.89
N VAL A 3 7.80 -0.53 5.62
CA VAL A 3 7.60 0.71 6.39
C VAL A 3 7.29 1.91 5.49
N PHE A 4 7.99 2.02 4.36
CA PHE A 4 7.75 3.09 3.38
C PHE A 4 6.40 2.92 2.68
N GLU A 5 6.10 1.70 2.22
CA GLU A 5 4.82 1.37 1.60
C GLU A 5 3.65 1.64 2.56
N ASN A 6 3.73 1.20 3.81
CA ASN A 6 2.70 1.44 4.82
C ASN A 6 2.51 2.94 5.11
N ARG A 7 3.59 3.72 5.10
CA ARG A 7 3.52 5.18 5.30
C ARG A 7 2.82 5.88 4.14
N VAL A 8 3.10 5.47 2.90
CA VAL A 8 2.43 6.00 1.70
C VAL A 8 0.95 5.58 1.69
N LEU A 9 0.65 4.32 1.98
CA LEU A 9 -0.73 3.82 1.99
C LEU A 9 -1.59 4.51 3.06
N ARG A 10 -1.05 4.77 4.27
CA ARG A 10 -1.75 5.56 5.30
C ARG A 10 -2.05 6.99 4.87
N ARG A 11 -1.21 7.59 4.02
CA ARG A 11 -1.44 8.91 3.46
C ARG A 11 -2.58 8.89 2.43
N ILE A 12 -2.66 7.83 1.62
CA ILE A 12 -3.67 7.68 0.56
C ILE A 12 -5.04 7.34 1.15
N PHE A 13 -5.10 6.35 2.06
CA PHE A 13 -6.36 5.89 2.65
C PHE A 13 -6.86 6.80 3.78
N GLY A 14 -5.97 7.58 4.39
CA GLY A 14 -6.33 8.47 5.50
C GLY A 14 -6.62 7.71 6.80
N PRO A 15 -7.04 8.44 7.86
CA PRO A 15 -7.51 7.85 9.09
C PRO A 15 -8.90 7.22 8.92
N ARG A 16 -9.19 6.19 9.73
CA ARG A 16 -10.49 5.50 9.76
C ARG A 16 -11.28 5.96 10.98
N THR A 17 -12.58 6.14 10.80
CA THR A 17 -13.52 6.40 11.91
C THR A 17 -13.82 5.09 12.64
N GLU A 18 -13.73 5.12 13.96
CA GLU A 18 -14.23 4.05 14.83
C GLU A 18 -15.73 4.22 15.09
N ASP A 19 -16.36 3.19 15.68
CA ASP A 19 -17.81 3.16 15.92
C ASP A 19 -18.26 4.24 16.92
N ASP A 20 -17.34 4.77 17.72
CA ASP A 20 -17.53 5.89 18.64
C ASP A 20 -17.40 7.28 17.98
N GLY A 21 -17.12 7.33 16.66
CA GLY A 21 -16.90 8.56 15.91
C GLY A 21 -15.48 9.11 15.98
N THR A 22 -14.56 8.43 16.68
CA THR A 22 -13.17 8.87 16.83
C THR A 22 -12.37 8.55 15.56
N TRP A 23 -11.49 9.46 15.15
CA TRP A 23 -10.55 9.21 14.06
C TRP A 23 -9.29 8.53 14.58
N ARG A 24 -8.96 7.36 14.01
CA ARG A 24 -7.71 6.67 14.31
C ARG A 24 -6.86 6.41 13.08
N LYS A 25 -5.56 6.22 13.32
CA LYS A 25 -4.65 5.69 12.29
C LYS A 25 -4.99 4.22 12.02
N LEU A 26 -4.95 3.84 10.74
CA LEU A 26 -5.10 2.44 10.33
C LEU A 26 -4.00 1.56 10.92
N HIS A 27 -4.39 0.41 11.46
CA HIS A 27 -3.47 -0.64 11.89
C HIS A 27 -2.81 -1.34 10.69
N ASN A 28 -1.67 -1.99 10.93
CA ASN A 28 -0.94 -2.70 9.88
C ASN A 28 -1.76 -3.82 9.24
N ASP A 29 -2.53 -4.57 10.02
CA ASP A 29 -3.39 -5.64 9.50
C ASP A 29 -4.57 -5.11 8.68
N GLU A 30 -5.16 -3.98 9.09
CA GLU A 30 -6.19 -3.29 8.30
C GLU A 30 -5.66 -2.80 6.96
N LEU A 31 -4.47 -2.18 6.95
CA LEU A 31 -3.75 -1.79 5.73
C LEU A 31 -3.43 -2.98 4.84
N LYS A 32 -3.02 -4.09 5.46
CA LYS A 32 -2.68 -5.32 4.74
C LYS A 32 -3.91 -5.92 4.10
N ASN A 33 -5.07 -5.92 4.78
CA ASN A 33 -6.34 -6.35 4.19
C ASN A 33 -6.81 -5.42 3.06
N LEU A 34 -6.75 -4.10 3.27
CA LEU A 34 -7.06 -3.10 2.23
C LEU A 34 -6.24 -3.31 0.97
N TYR A 35 -4.93 -3.47 1.10
CA TYR A 35 -4.06 -3.66 -0.05
C TYR A 35 -4.03 -5.09 -0.60
N SER A 36 -4.26 -6.12 0.22
CA SER A 36 -4.37 -7.50 -0.27
C SER A 36 -5.62 -7.69 -1.13
N SER A 37 -6.68 -6.92 -0.86
CA SER A 37 -7.85 -6.77 -1.74
C SER A 37 -7.52 -6.00 -3.02
N LEU A 38 -6.69 -4.97 -2.94
CA LEU A 38 -6.36 -4.14 -4.09
C LEU A 38 -5.28 -4.78 -4.99
N SER A 39 -5.60 -4.86 -6.27
CA SER A 39 -4.69 -5.22 -7.38
C SER A 39 -3.39 -4.40 -7.43
N ILE A 40 -3.24 -3.38 -6.58
CA ILE A 40 -2.04 -2.55 -6.47
C ILE A 40 -0.81 -3.41 -6.13
N ALA A 41 -0.92 -4.51 -5.37
CA ALA A 41 0.18 -5.47 -5.15
C ALA A 41 0.75 -5.98 -6.47
N ARG A 42 -0.17 -6.41 -7.33
CA ARG A 42 0.11 -6.82 -8.69
C ARG A 42 0.68 -5.67 -9.51
N VAL A 43 0.08 -4.47 -9.46
CA VAL A 43 0.53 -3.30 -10.23
C VAL A 43 1.95 -2.87 -9.85
N ILE A 44 2.28 -2.79 -8.55
CA ILE A 44 3.63 -2.45 -8.08
C ILE A 44 4.63 -3.52 -8.52
N LYS A 45 4.29 -4.81 -8.36
CA LYS A 45 5.15 -5.91 -8.78
C LYS A 45 5.39 -5.90 -10.30
N SER A 46 4.33 -5.70 -11.10
CA SER A 46 4.42 -5.56 -12.56
C SER A 46 5.27 -4.35 -12.97
N ARG A 47 5.13 -3.20 -12.31
CA ARG A 47 5.97 -2.02 -12.57
C ARG A 47 7.44 -2.29 -12.25
N ARG A 48 7.75 -2.95 -11.12
CA ARG A 48 9.12 -3.35 -10.76
C ARG A 48 9.73 -4.30 -11.79
N MET A 49 8.99 -5.30 -12.24
CA MET A 49 9.43 -6.23 -13.29
C MET A 49 9.71 -5.50 -14.62
N ARG A 50 8.84 -4.55 -14.99
CA ARG A 50 9.04 -3.73 -16.19
C ARG A 50 10.29 -2.86 -16.08
N CYS A 51 10.53 -2.25 -14.91
CA CYS A 51 11.74 -1.48 -14.64
C CYS A 51 12.99 -2.37 -14.70
N ALA A 52 12.97 -3.55 -14.07
CA ALA A 52 14.08 -4.49 -14.14
C ALA A 52 14.41 -4.89 -15.59
N GLY A 53 13.38 -5.16 -16.41
CA GLY A 53 13.57 -5.43 -17.83
C GLY A 53 14.00 -4.22 -18.66
N HIS A 54 13.82 -3.00 -18.19
CA HIS A 54 14.37 -1.80 -18.83
C HIS A 54 15.85 -1.62 -18.45
N VAL A 55 16.19 -1.79 -17.17
CA VAL A 55 17.57 -1.75 -16.67
C VAL A 55 18.43 -2.83 -17.32
N ALA A 56 17.92 -4.06 -17.45
CA ALA A 56 18.65 -5.17 -18.08
C ALA A 56 18.83 -5.01 -19.61
N ARG A 57 18.14 -4.05 -20.24
CA ARG A 57 18.28 -3.72 -21.66
C ARG A 57 19.19 -2.51 -21.91
N MET A 58 19.58 -1.79 -20.87
CA MET A 58 20.68 -0.83 -20.92
C MET A 58 22.00 -1.55 -20.72
#